data_AF-A0A5N5L084-F1
#
_entry.id   AF-A0A5N5L084-F1
#
_cell.length_a   1.000
_cell.length_b   1.000
_cell.length_c   1.000
_cell.angle_alpha   90.00
_cell.angle_beta   90.00
_cell.angle_gamma   90.00
#
_symmetry.space_group_name_H-M   'P 1'
#
loop_
_entity.id
_entity.type
_entity.pdbx_description
1 polymer ?
#
loop_
_entity_poly.entity_id
_entity_poly.type
_entity_poly.pdbx_seq_one_letter_code
_entity_poly.pdbx_strand_id
1 'polypeptide(L)'
;MLSNFIFNQTEYVYTFLSRVGVSEHQNTIEQLMAVYQTCLESYEKITNFLKEQGDSFPCTLFAHIYFHFCLLALFRPFINYGIDVAGTSPRVVCAEAVQAILDVTQSYASLFTLRRTPCFVPYFMFAAGLTRIGLESESTAGTSPSASSALGLSPATGTTGSTGGRSPSVPAVVDESGDAFMTGNDSGQASFSPPTSATTRSTSATTRSTSITMTTGSAVSDEDLGLTQAVQQLEAMSVGHPAAAQAGWVLRDFKAHQPDSR
;
A
#
# COMPACT_ATOMS: atom_id res chain seq x y z
N MET A 1 -7.21 20.92 -6.33
CA MET A 1 -6.14 20.04 -6.86
C MET A 1 -5.87 18.88 -5.93
N LEU A 2 -5.01 18.98 -4.90
CA LEU A 2 -4.60 17.82 -4.09
C LEU A 2 -5.79 17.00 -3.52
N SER A 3 -6.81 17.65 -2.96
CA SER A 3 -8.01 16.97 -2.45
C SER A 3 -8.76 16.20 -3.54
N ASN A 4 -8.85 16.74 -4.76
CA ASN A 4 -9.47 16.08 -5.91
C ASN A 4 -8.62 14.90 -6.38
N PHE A 5 -7.29 15.02 -6.37
CA PHE A 5 -6.38 13.90 -6.67
C PHE A 5 -6.59 12.75 -5.68
N ILE A 6 -6.62 13.04 -4.37
CA ILE A 6 -6.90 12.05 -3.32
C ILE A 6 -8.29 11.43 -3.48
N PHE A 7 -9.32 12.24 -3.74
CA PHE A 7 -10.69 11.74 -3.94
C PHE A 7 -10.75 10.79 -5.15
N ASN A 8 -10.33 11.26 -6.33
CA ASN A 8 -10.40 10.51 -7.58
C ASN A 8 -9.57 9.21 -7.53
N GLN A 9 -8.36 9.25 -6.95
CA GLN A 9 -7.52 8.06 -6.81
C GLN A 9 -8.16 7.02 -5.86
N THR A 10 -8.73 7.47 -4.74
CA THR A 10 -9.50 6.60 -3.83
C THR A 10 -10.70 6.01 -4.56
N GLU A 11 -11.47 6.84 -5.28
CA GLU A 11 -12.65 6.42 -6.02
C GLU A 11 -12.31 5.36 -7.08
N TYR A 12 -11.33 5.61 -7.97
CA TYR A 12 -10.97 4.66 -9.02
C TYR A 12 -10.45 3.33 -8.46
N VAL A 13 -9.50 3.37 -7.52
CA VAL A 13 -8.89 2.15 -6.96
C VAL A 13 -9.94 1.33 -6.20
N TYR A 14 -10.67 1.92 -5.26
CA TYR A 14 -11.62 1.15 -4.44
C TYR A 14 -12.91 0.79 -5.19
N THR A 15 -13.34 1.55 -6.21
CA THR A 15 -14.44 1.15 -7.10
C THR A 15 -14.08 -0.06 -7.95
N PHE A 16 -12.83 -0.17 -8.42
CA PHE A 16 -12.37 -1.38 -9.09
C PHE A 16 -12.26 -2.55 -8.12
N LEU A 17 -11.58 -2.38 -6.98
CA LEU A 17 -11.38 -3.45 -5.99
C LEU A 17 -12.71 -4.05 -5.50
N SER A 18 -13.78 -3.26 -5.36
CA SER A 18 -15.11 -3.77 -4.97
C SER A 18 -15.76 -4.69 -6.02
N ARG A 19 -15.28 -4.68 -7.27
CA ARG A 19 -15.81 -5.47 -8.40
C ARG A 19 -14.96 -6.70 -8.74
N VAL A 20 -13.71 -6.77 -8.25
CA VAL A 20 -12.76 -7.86 -8.51
C VAL A 20 -13.35 -9.22 -8.12
N GLY A 21 -14.03 -9.31 -6.97
CA GLY A 21 -14.67 -10.54 -6.49
C GLY A 21 -15.94 -10.97 -7.23
N VAL A 22 -16.37 -10.24 -8.27
CA VAL A 22 -17.64 -10.45 -9.00
C VAL A 22 -17.42 -10.63 -10.51
N SER A 23 -16.21 -10.40 -11.01
CA SER A 23 -15.92 -10.27 -12.45
C SER A 23 -15.12 -11.45 -13.01
N GLU A 24 -15.30 -11.77 -14.30
CA GLU A 24 -14.47 -12.78 -14.97
C GLU A 24 -13.01 -12.34 -15.11
N HIS A 25 -12.09 -13.29 -14.98
CA HIS A 25 -10.68 -13.01 -14.73
C HIS A 25 -9.99 -12.17 -15.82
N GLN A 26 -10.27 -12.43 -17.10
CA GLN A 26 -9.73 -11.65 -18.22
C GLN A 26 -10.18 -10.18 -18.17
N ASN A 27 -11.47 -9.96 -17.88
CA ASN A 27 -12.06 -8.62 -17.75
C ASN A 27 -11.44 -7.86 -16.56
N THR A 28 -11.13 -8.56 -15.47
CA THR A 28 -10.42 -8.01 -14.31
C THR A 28 -9.00 -7.52 -14.66
N ILE A 29 -8.25 -8.22 -15.51
CA ILE A 29 -6.91 -7.79 -15.95
C ILE A 29 -7.00 -6.54 -16.84
N GLU A 30 -7.96 -6.50 -17.77
CA GLU A 30 -8.18 -5.35 -18.65
C GLU A 30 -8.65 -4.11 -17.85
N GLN A 31 -9.50 -4.29 -16.84
CA GLN A 31 -9.86 -3.22 -15.90
C GLN A 31 -8.67 -2.77 -15.04
N LEU A 32 -7.85 -3.70 -14.53
CA LEU A 32 -6.65 -3.39 -13.73
C LEU A 32 -5.66 -2.52 -14.53
N MET A 33 -5.42 -2.88 -15.80
CA MET A 33 -4.64 -2.07 -16.75
C MET A 33 -5.19 -0.65 -16.90
N ALA A 34 -6.50 -0.51 -17.13
CA ALA A 34 -7.15 0.78 -17.32
C ALA A 34 -7.11 1.67 -16.05
N VAL A 35 -7.30 1.07 -14.86
CA VAL A 35 -7.17 1.78 -13.59
C VAL A 35 -5.73 2.19 -13.33
N TYR A 36 -4.76 1.31 -13.56
CA TYR A 36 -3.33 1.64 -13.39
C TYR A 36 -2.89 2.82 -14.28
N GLN A 37 -3.26 2.80 -15.56
CA GLN A 37 -3.02 3.92 -16.48
C GLN A 37 -3.70 5.22 -15.98
N THR A 38 -4.94 5.14 -15.50
CA THR A 38 -5.65 6.29 -14.92
C THR A 38 -4.93 6.83 -13.68
N CYS A 39 -4.39 5.96 -12.82
CA CYS A 39 -3.59 6.33 -11.66
C CYS A 39 -2.30 7.07 -12.07
N LEU A 40 -1.58 6.57 -13.07
CA LEU A 40 -0.35 7.15 -13.61
C LEU A 40 -0.58 8.56 -14.18
N GLU A 41 -1.58 8.72 -15.05
CA GLU A 41 -1.87 10.03 -15.63
C GLU A 41 -2.33 11.05 -14.59
N SER A 42 -3.14 10.62 -13.61
CA SER A 42 -3.58 11.46 -12.49
C SER A 42 -2.39 11.89 -11.63
N TYR A 43 -1.39 11.03 -11.47
CA TYR A 43 -0.12 11.32 -10.80
C TYR A 43 0.78 12.30 -11.57
N GLU A 44 0.89 12.16 -12.90
CA GLU A 44 1.57 13.15 -13.73
C GLU A 44 0.89 14.53 -13.60
N LYS A 45 -0.45 14.57 -13.72
CA LYS A 45 -1.25 15.80 -13.63
C LYS A 45 -1.05 16.51 -12.28
N ILE A 46 -1.04 15.80 -11.15
CA ILE A 46 -0.81 16.42 -9.84
C ILE A 46 0.66 16.79 -9.58
N THR A 47 1.63 15.98 -10.02
CA THR A 47 3.05 16.29 -9.81
C THR A 47 3.50 17.48 -10.66
N ASN A 48 3.00 17.62 -11.88
CA ASN A 48 3.26 18.82 -12.69
C ASN A 48 2.67 20.09 -12.05
N PHE A 49 1.46 20.03 -11.48
CA PHE A 49 0.89 21.13 -10.69
C PHE A 49 1.68 21.45 -9.41
N LEU A 50 2.26 20.43 -8.75
CA LEU A 50 3.00 20.61 -7.50
C LEU A 50 4.46 21.08 -7.70
N LYS A 51 5.09 20.79 -8.84
CA LYS A 51 6.39 21.38 -9.24
C LYS A 51 6.35 22.91 -9.25
N GLU A 52 5.24 23.51 -9.68
CA GLU A 52 5.02 24.97 -9.64
C GLU A 52 5.05 25.55 -8.21
N GLN A 53 4.82 24.72 -7.19
CA GLN A 53 4.85 25.10 -5.77
C GLN A 53 6.18 24.75 -5.08
N GLY A 54 7.07 24.01 -5.75
CA GLY A 54 8.35 23.54 -5.26
C GLY A 54 8.35 22.09 -4.77
N ASP A 55 9.33 21.32 -5.23
CA ASP A 55 9.42 19.86 -5.00
C ASP A 55 9.54 19.48 -3.51
N SER A 56 10.15 20.34 -2.70
CA SER A 56 10.36 20.14 -1.26
C SER A 56 9.14 20.47 -0.39
N PHE A 57 7.99 20.86 -0.97
CA PHE A 57 6.82 21.23 -0.17
C PHE A 57 6.15 19.99 0.48
N PRO A 58 5.68 20.05 1.75
CA PRO A 58 5.14 18.88 2.46
C PRO A 58 3.96 18.20 1.74
N CYS A 59 3.14 18.96 1.02
CA CYS A 59 2.03 18.43 0.22
C CYS A 59 2.50 17.66 -1.02
N THR A 60 3.68 17.98 -1.57
CA THR A 60 4.31 17.27 -2.69
C THR A 60 4.76 15.88 -2.23
N LEU A 61 5.53 15.82 -1.13
CA LEU A 61 5.94 14.57 -0.50
C LEU A 61 4.74 13.70 -0.07
N PHE A 62 3.68 14.31 0.46
CA PHE A 62 2.44 13.59 0.78
C PHE A 62 1.77 12.99 -0.47
N ALA A 63 1.68 13.75 -1.58
CA ALA A 63 1.10 13.27 -2.83
C ALA A 63 1.86 12.07 -3.41
N HIS A 64 3.20 12.07 -3.31
CA HIS A 64 4.05 10.94 -3.68
C HIS A 64 3.78 9.70 -2.80
N ILE A 65 3.83 9.82 -1.47
CA ILE A 65 3.56 8.69 -0.55
C ILE A 65 2.16 8.11 -0.80
N TYR A 66 1.16 8.99 -0.94
CA TYR A 66 -0.22 8.59 -1.20
C TYR A 66 -0.40 7.89 -2.57
N PHE A 67 0.27 8.36 -3.63
CA PHE A 67 0.25 7.69 -4.94
C PHE A 67 0.78 6.25 -4.86
N HIS A 68 1.94 6.06 -4.25
CA HIS A 68 2.51 4.72 -4.10
C HIS A 68 1.65 3.83 -3.18
N PHE A 69 0.99 4.40 -2.17
CA PHE A 69 -0.02 3.67 -1.38
C PHE A 69 -1.23 3.23 -2.23
N CYS A 70 -1.71 4.05 -3.16
CA CYS A 70 -2.76 3.66 -4.11
C CYS A 70 -2.31 2.50 -5.01
N LEU A 71 -1.05 2.49 -5.47
CA LEU A 71 -0.49 1.34 -6.19
C LEU A 71 -0.41 0.08 -5.31
N LEU A 72 0.01 0.20 -4.05
CA LEU A 72 -0.05 -0.93 -3.11
C LEU A 72 -1.48 -1.45 -2.95
N ALA A 73 -2.46 -0.59 -2.71
CA ALA A 73 -3.86 -0.99 -2.56
C ALA A 73 -4.40 -1.69 -3.82
N LEU A 74 -4.05 -1.18 -5.01
CA LEU A 74 -4.49 -1.70 -6.30
C LEU A 74 -3.87 -3.07 -6.64
N PHE A 75 -2.56 -3.24 -6.44
CA PHE A 75 -1.82 -4.43 -6.88
C PHE A 75 -1.66 -5.53 -5.82
N ARG A 76 -1.76 -5.21 -4.52
CA ARG A 76 -1.58 -6.19 -3.43
C ARG A 76 -2.50 -7.42 -3.51
N PRO A 77 -3.77 -7.35 -3.98
CA PRO A 77 -4.59 -8.54 -4.20
C PRO A 77 -4.04 -9.49 -5.27
N PHE A 78 -3.22 -9.00 -6.21
CA PHE A 78 -2.82 -9.73 -7.41
C PHE A 78 -1.38 -10.30 -7.37
N ILE A 79 -0.63 -10.07 -6.28
CA ILE A 79 0.79 -10.46 -6.14
C ILE A 79 1.02 -11.95 -6.51
N ASN A 80 0.12 -12.84 -6.09
CA ASN A 80 0.26 -14.29 -6.27
C ASN A 80 -0.46 -14.84 -7.53
N TYR A 81 -1.08 -14.00 -8.36
CA TYR A 81 -1.93 -14.45 -9.47
C TYR A 81 -1.18 -14.76 -10.78
N GLY A 82 0.14 -14.52 -10.84
CA GLY A 82 0.95 -14.79 -12.04
C GLY A 82 0.63 -13.94 -13.27
N ILE A 83 -0.20 -12.90 -13.11
CA ILE A 83 -0.59 -11.98 -14.19
C ILE A 83 0.52 -10.97 -14.49
N ASP A 84 0.53 -10.49 -15.73
CA ASP A 84 1.35 -9.36 -16.18
C ASP A 84 0.47 -8.13 -16.41
N VAL A 85 0.98 -6.96 -16.04
CA VAL A 85 0.31 -5.66 -16.21
C VAL A 85 1.33 -4.69 -16.81
N ALA A 86 1.18 -4.43 -18.11
CA ALA A 86 2.05 -3.56 -18.91
C ALA A 86 3.53 -4.00 -19.01
N GLY A 87 3.82 -5.31 -18.94
CA GLY A 87 5.17 -5.87 -18.91
C GLY A 87 5.78 -5.98 -17.52
N THR A 88 4.99 -5.69 -16.47
CA THR A 88 5.42 -5.74 -15.06
C THR A 88 4.45 -6.60 -14.25
N SER A 89 4.96 -7.49 -13.41
CA SER A 89 4.12 -8.27 -12.50
C SER A 89 3.68 -7.45 -11.29
N PRO A 90 2.48 -7.69 -10.71
CA PRO A 90 2.02 -7.03 -9.49
C PRO A 90 3.01 -7.11 -8.32
N ARG A 91 3.78 -8.20 -8.23
CA ARG A 91 4.84 -8.39 -7.21
C ARG A 91 5.94 -7.32 -7.32
N VAL A 92 6.34 -6.95 -8.54
CA VAL A 92 7.36 -5.90 -8.79
C VAL A 92 6.77 -4.52 -8.51
N VAL A 93 5.58 -4.21 -9.01
CA VAL A 93 4.93 -2.90 -8.74
C VAL A 93 4.74 -2.67 -7.23
N CYS A 94 4.37 -3.71 -6.48
CA CYS A 94 4.30 -3.62 -5.02
C CYS A 94 5.67 -3.42 -4.35
N ALA A 95 6.73 -4.08 -4.81
CA ALA A 95 8.07 -3.90 -4.25
C ALA A 95 8.60 -2.47 -4.49
N GLU A 96 8.45 -1.94 -5.70
CA GLU A 96 8.82 -0.57 -6.06
C GLU A 96 8.01 0.46 -5.25
N ALA A 97 6.69 0.26 -5.12
CA ALA A 97 5.82 1.14 -4.35
C ALA A 97 6.11 1.09 -2.83
N VAL A 98 6.51 -0.07 -2.27
CA VAL A 98 7.03 -0.14 -0.89
C VAL A 98 8.27 0.75 -0.77
N GLN A 99 9.27 0.56 -1.63
CA GLN A 99 10.54 1.27 -1.50
C GLN A 99 10.38 2.79 -1.67
N ALA A 100 9.58 3.22 -2.65
CA ALA A 100 9.29 4.64 -2.86
C ALA A 100 8.59 5.29 -1.65
N ILE A 101 7.72 4.57 -0.92
CA ILE A 101 7.13 5.06 0.33
C ILE A 101 8.21 5.28 1.41
N LEU A 102 9.14 4.35 1.56
CA LEU A 102 10.23 4.45 2.54
C LEU A 102 11.16 5.64 2.24
N ASP A 103 11.52 5.82 0.96
CA ASP A 103 12.49 6.82 0.51
C ASP A 103 11.91 8.24 0.51
N VAL A 104 10.65 8.41 0.10
CA VAL A 104 9.95 9.70 0.18
C VAL A 104 9.64 10.05 1.64
N THR A 105 9.32 9.06 2.49
CA THR A 105 9.17 9.29 3.95
C THR A 105 10.51 9.65 4.59
N GLN A 106 11.63 9.07 4.14
CA GLN A 106 12.96 9.48 4.60
C GLN A 106 13.32 10.90 4.15
N SER A 107 12.91 11.29 2.95
CA SER A 107 13.04 12.65 2.44
C SER A 107 12.18 13.65 3.22
N TYR A 108 10.97 13.26 3.63
CA TYR A 108 10.15 14.05 4.56
C TYR A 108 10.83 14.18 5.94
N ALA A 109 11.41 13.09 6.44
CA ALA A 109 12.09 13.07 7.74
C ALA A 109 13.26 14.07 7.80
N SER A 110 14.07 14.16 6.74
CA SER A 110 15.23 15.06 6.67
C SER A 110 14.84 16.54 6.50
N LEU A 111 13.70 16.84 5.87
CA LEU A 111 13.23 18.21 5.63
C LEU A 111 12.33 18.77 6.74
N PHE A 112 11.45 17.95 7.33
CA PHE A 112 10.36 18.42 8.21
C PHE A 112 10.27 17.70 9.57
N THR A 113 11.07 16.64 9.78
CA THR A 113 10.95 15.68 10.88
C THR A 113 9.65 14.87 10.86
N LEU A 114 9.71 13.63 11.36
CA LEU A 114 8.54 12.75 11.43
C LEU A 114 7.58 13.07 12.60
N ARG A 115 7.92 14.06 13.46
CA ARG A 115 7.09 14.44 14.63
C ARG A 115 5.78 15.16 14.26
N ARG A 116 5.61 15.60 13.02
CA ARG A 116 4.43 16.31 12.49
C ARG A 116 4.03 15.85 11.09
N THR A 117 4.03 14.54 10.86
CA THR A 117 3.45 13.95 9.64
C THR A 117 1.91 14.11 9.60
N PRO A 118 1.30 14.25 8.41
CA PRO A 118 -0.15 14.10 8.25
C PRO A 118 -0.63 12.74 8.76
N CYS A 119 -1.80 12.69 9.42
CA CYS A 119 -2.25 11.52 10.19
C CYS A 119 -2.37 10.21 9.38
N PHE A 120 -2.50 10.29 8.05
CA PHE A 120 -2.56 9.12 7.17
C PHE A 120 -1.19 8.50 6.84
N VAL A 121 -0.08 9.25 6.95
CA VAL A 121 1.26 8.73 6.60
C VAL A 121 1.66 7.49 7.43
N PRO A 122 1.42 7.42 8.76
CA PRO A 122 1.61 6.19 9.52
C PRO A 122 0.85 4.96 8.98
N TYR A 123 -0.35 5.15 8.41
CA TYR A 123 -1.13 4.04 7.83
C TYR A 123 -0.54 3.58 6.49
N PHE A 124 -0.05 4.51 5.67
CA PHE A 124 0.64 4.19 4.41
C PHE A 124 1.96 3.45 4.66
N MET A 125 2.73 3.89 5.66
CA MET A 125 3.92 3.20 6.15
C MET A 125 3.63 1.79 6.66
N PHE A 126 2.58 1.63 7.45
CA PHE A 126 2.15 0.34 7.97
C PHE A 126 1.73 -0.62 6.84
N ALA A 127 0.98 -0.11 5.85
CA ALA A 127 0.60 -0.89 4.66
C ALA A 127 1.81 -1.29 3.80
N ALA A 128 2.83 -0.44 3.70
CA ALA A 128 4.09 -0.78 3.04
C ALA A 128 4.83 -1.92 3.77
N GLY A 129 5.00 -1.82 5.10
CA GLY A 129 5.60 -2.88 5.92
C GLY A 129 4.84 -4.22 5.84
N LEU A 130 3.52 -4.20 5.98
CA LEU A 130 2.65 -5.38 5.81
C LEU A 130 2.62 -5.94 4.38
N THR A 131 3.07 -5.18 3.38
CA THR A 131 3.23 -5.69 2.02
C THR A 131 4.61 -6.30 1.83
N ARG A 132 5.67 -5.71 2.39
CA ARG A 132 7.04 -6.26 2.36
C ARG A 132 7.09 -7.67 2.97
N ILE A 133 6.53 -7.87 4.17
CA ILE A 133 6.42 -9.18 4.82
C ILE A 133 5.64 -10.20 3.94
N GLY A 134 4.61 -9.73 3.22
CA GLY A 134 3.87 -10.57 2.27
C GLY A 134 4.66 -10.96 1.02
N LEU A 135 5.58 -10.10 0.56
CA LEU A 135 6.50 -10.39 -0.54
C LEU A 135 7.61 -11.39 -0.12
N GLU A 136 8.07 -11.30 1.13
CA GLU A 136 9.11 -12.15 1.75
C GLU A 136 8.62 -13.58 2.03
N SER A 137 7.38 -13.74 2.52
CA SER A 137 6.83 -15.05 2.88
C SER A 137 6.72 -16.03 1.69
N GLU A 138 6.73 -15.52 0.45
CA GLU A 138 6.64 -16.33 -0.78
C GLU A 138 8.03 -16.61 -1.40
N SER A 139 9.05 -15.76 -1.18
CA SER A 139 10.40 -15.98 -1.76
C SER A 139 11.06 -17.25 -1.21
N THR A 140 10.79 -17.56 0.06
CA THR A 140 11.28 -18.77 0.74
C THR A 140 10.54 -20.05 0.31
N ALA A 141 9.32 -19.96 -0.21
CA ALA A 141 8.57 -21.11 -0.72
C ALA A 141 9.09 -21.62 -2.07
N GLY A 142 9.70 -20.74 -2.89
CA GLY A 142 10.11 -21.04 -4.26
C GLY A 142 11.30 -22.00 -4.43
N THR A 143 12.02 -22.37 -3.35
CA THR A 143 13.24 -23.18 -3.46
C THR A 143 12.98 -24.67 -3.17
N SER A 144 12.35 -25.36 -4.12
CA SER A 144 12.29 -26.83 -4.16
C SER A 144 13.06 -27.37 -5.39
N PRO A 145 14.00 -28.31 -5.22
CA PRO A 145 14.81 -28.81 -6.34
C PRO A 145 13.98 -29.66 -7.31
N SER A 146 14.02 -29.33 -8.60
CA SER A 146 13.22 -29.99 -9.63
C SER A 146 13.71 -31.41 -9.93
N ALA A 147 13.06 -32.42 -9.34
CA ALA A 147 13.22 -33.82 -9.72
C ALA A 147 12.22 -34.19 -10.83
N SER A 148 12.71 -34.38 -12.05
CA SER A 148 11.90 -34.81 -13.20
C SER A 148 11.61 -36.32 -13.20
N SER A 149 10.55 -36.72 -13.90
CA SER A 149 10.14 -38.12 -14.24
C SER A 149 9.22 -38.81 -13.21
N ALA A 150 8.22 -39.63 -13.59
CA ALA A 150 7.56 -39.79 -14.89
C ALA A 150 6.25 -40.61 -14.76
N LEU A 151 5.35 -40.43 -15.75
CA LEU A 151 4.39 -41.41 -16.32
C LEU A 151 3.47 -42.27 -15.41
N GLY A 152 2.16 -42.12 -15.61
CA GLY A 152 1.13 -43.11 -15.24
C GLY A 152 -0.27 -42.71 -15.72
N LEU A 153 -0.90 -43.49 -16.62
CA LEU A 153 -2.21 -43.15 -17.22
C LEU A 153 -3.33 -44.13 -16.82
N SER A 154 -4.40 -43.59 -16.20
CA SER A 154 -5.83 -43.93 -16.43
C SER A 154 -6.27 -45.41 -16.19
N PRO A 155 -7.54 -45.86 -16.45
CA PRO A 155 -8.77 -45.16 -16.83
C PRO A 155 -10.11 -45.56 -16.09
N ALA A 156 -11.11 -44.66 -16.14
CA ALA A 156 -12.58 -44.92 -16.19
C ALA A 156 -13.26 -45.71 -15.02
N THR A 157 -14.59 -45.90 -14.87
CA THR A 157 -15.80 -45.53 -15.65
C THR A 157 -17.05 -45.45 -14.72
N GLY A 158 -18.16 -44.79 -15.12
CA GLY A 158 -19.51 -45.08 -14.58
C GLY A 158 -20.27 -43.92 -13.88
N THR A 159 -21.61 -43.93 -13.78
CA THR A 159 -22.61 -43.59 -14.84
C THR A 159 -24.05 -43.55 -14.26
N THR A 160 -24.82 -42.48 -14.55
CA THR A 160 -26.30 -42.28 -14.43
C THR A 160 -27.08 -42.33 -13.08
N GLY A 161 -27.99 -41.35 -12.91
CA GLY A 161 -29.28 -41.46 -12.20
C GLY A 161 -29.37 -40.88 -10.77
N SER A 162 -30.51 -40.39 -10.26
CA SER A 162 -31.77 -39.96 -10.91
C SER A 162 -32.66 -39.13 -9.95
N THR A 163 -33.41 -38.15 -10.48
CA THR A 163 -34.71 -37.61 -9.97
C THR A 163 -34.98 -37.35 -8.46
N GLY A 164 -35.12 -36.06 -8.11
CA GLY A 164 -36.41 -35.51 -7.64
C GLY A 164 -36.62 -35.19 -6.14
N GLY A 165 -37.28 -34.05 -5.86
CA GLY A 165 -38.14 -33.91 -4.66
C GLY A 165 -38.01 -32.66 -3.77
N ARG A 166 -38.81 -31.63 -4.06
CA ARG A 166 -39.75 -30.96 -3.12
C ARG A 166 -39.25 -30.38 -1.77
N SER A 167 -39.35 -29.05 -1.64
CA SER A 167 -39.31 -28.29 -0.36
C SER A 167 -40.41 -28.71 0.64
N PRO A 168 -40.23 -28.46 1.95
CA PRO A 168 -41.01 -27.35 2.54
C PRO A 168 -40.39 -26.58 3.72
N SER A 169 -40.83 -25.31 3.84
CA SER A 169 -41.10 -24.54 5.08
C SER A 169 -40.01 -24.11 6.07
N VAL A 170 -40.19 -22.86 6.54
CA VAL A 170 -39.49 -22.16 7.63
C VAL A 170 -40.03 -22.59 9.02
N PRO A 171 -39.40 -22.16 10.13
CA PRO A 171 -40.03 -21.07 10.91
C PRO A 171 -39.09 -19.90 11.21
N ALA A 172 -39.67 -18.71 11.44
CA ALA A 172 -38.95 -17.46 11.63
C ALA A 172 -38.47 -17.23 13.08
N VAL A 173 -37.55 -16.27 13.25
CA VAL A 173 -37.04 -15.79 14.54
C VAL A 173 -37.17 -14.27 14.61
N VAL A 174 -37.78 -13.79 15.68
CA VAL A 174 -37.78 -12.40 16.18
C VAL A 174 -36.63 -12.22 17.18
N ASP A 175 -36.04 -11.05 17.43
CA ASP A 175 -36.33 -9.69 16.92
C ASP A 175 -34.99 -8.95 16.62
N GLU A 176 -34.65 -7.67 16.85
CA GLU A 176 -35.25 -6.53 17.58
C GLU A 176 -34.74 -5.16 17.02
N SER A 177 -34.81 -4.08 17.81
CA SER A 177 -34.60 -2.67 17.42
C SER A 177 -33.16 -2.24 17.10
N GLY A 178 -33.00 -1.10 16.38
CA GLY A 178 -31.67 -0.49 16.16
C GLY A 178 -31.57 0.91 15.53
N ASP A 179 -32.67 1.65 15.30
CA ASP A 179 -32.61 2.95 14.59
C ASP A 179 -31.97 4.07 15.43
N ALA A 180 -30.78 4.54 15.01
CA ALA A 180 -30.05 5.65 15.61
C ALA A 180 -29.81 6.79 14.60
N PHE A 181 -30.82 7.64 14.42
CA PHE A 181 -30.77 8.81 13.54
C PHE A 181 -29.89 9.93 14.13
N MET A 182 -28.83 10.35 13.42
CA MET A 182 -27.97 11.47 13.83
C MET A 182 -27.66 12.41 12.65
N THR A 183 -28.52 13.42 12.48
CA THR A 183 -28.24 14.61 11.67
C THR A 183 -27.40 15.61 12.47
N GLY A 184 -26.26 16.04 11.92
CA GLY A 184 -25.49 17.17 12.43
C GLY A 184 -24.96 18.01 11.27
N ASN A 185 -25.35 19.28 11.22
CA ASN A 185 -24.97 20.21 10.14
C ASN A 185 -24.37 21.51 10.69
N ASP A 186 -23.53 22.11 9.84
CA ASP A 186 -23.14 23.52 9.76
C ASP A 186 -22.01 24.14 10.61
N SER A 187 -21.22 24.92 9.86
CA SER A 187 -20.48 26.17 10.15
C SER A 187 -19.82 26.44 11.52
N GLY A 188 -18.51 26.78 11.46
CA GLY A 188 -17.72 27.22 12.62
C GLY A 188 -16.40 27.95 12.30
N GLN A 189 -16.46 29.00 11.45
CA GLN A 189 -15.45 30.05 11.17
C GLN A 189 -13.94 29.77 11.41
N ALA A 190 -13.13 29.94 10.36
CA ALA A 190 -11.70 30.20 10.52
C ALA A 190 -11.42 31.64 10.95
N SER A 191 -10.33 31.87 11.68
CA SER A 191 -9.75 33.20 11.91
C SER A 191 -8.22 33.11 11.90
N PHE A 192 -7.61 33.69 10.88
CA PHE A 192 -6.15 33.81 10.73
C PHE A 192 -5.77 35.29 10.69
N SER A 193 -4.91 35.70 11.63
CA SER A 193 -4.25 37.01 11.63
C SER A 193 -2.75 36.83 11.36
N PRO A 194 -2.15 37.59 10.43
CA PRO A 194 -0.73 37.46 10.09
C PRO A 194 0.17 38.33 10.99
N PRO A 195 1.47 38.01 11.05
CA PRO A 195 2.51 39.01 11.22
C PRO A 195 3.43 39.09 9.98
N THR A 196 3.95 40.28 9.70
CA THR A 196 4.74 40.62 8.51
C THR A 196 6.25 40.39 8.64
N SER A 197 6.86 39.93 7.55
CA SER A 197 8.15 40.38 6.99
C SER A 197 9.40 40.54 7.88
N ALA A 198 10.44 39.73 7.63
CA ALA A 198 11.84 40.16 7.84
C ALA A 198 12.87 39.41 6.95
N THR A 199 13.58 40.19 6.13
CA THR A 199 15.04 40.11 5.85
C THR A 199 15.67 38.79 5.34
N THR A 200 16.00 38.84 4.05
CA THR A 200 17.09 38.14 3.33
C THR A 200 18.36 37.78 4.12
N ARG A 201 18.89 36.57 3.89
CA ARG A 201 20.36 36.36 3.86
C ARG A 201 20.76 35.18 2.97
N SER A 202 21.51 35.46 1.91
CA SER A 202 22.17 34.44 1.09
C SER A 202 23.53 34.05 1.69
N THR A 203 23.82 32.75 1.74
CA THR A 203 25.17 32.20 2.01
C THR A 203 25.40 30.96 1.15
N SER A 204 26.56 30.87 0.53
CA SER A 204 26.92 29.84 -0.47
C SER A 204 28.09 28.94 -0.01
N ALA A 205 28.25 27.80 -0.69
CA ALA A 205 29.29 26.77 -0.47
C ALA A 205 29.17 26.03 0.89
N THR A 206 29.45 24.73 0.99
CA THR A 206 30.57 24.00 0.38
C THR A 206 30.22 22.52 0.12
N THR A 207 30.61 22.00 -1.04
CA THR A 207 30.60 20.55 -1.33
C THR A 207 31.66 19.83 -0.50
N ARG A 208 31.25 18.84 0.31
CA ARG A 208 32.17 17.96 1.05
C ARG A 208 31.98 16.50 0.66
N SER A 209 32.62 16.10 -0.43
CA SER A 209 32.82 14.69 -0.78
C SER A 209 33.50 13.97 0.39
N THR A 210 32.92 12.87 0.85
CA THR A 210 33.52 12.01 1.86
C THR A 210 33.48 10.57 1.35
N SER A 211 34.64 10.06 0.93
CA SER A 211 34.80 8.64 0.61
C SER A 211 34.66 7.83 1.89
N ILE A 212 33.95 6.71 1.84
CA ILE A 212 33.81 5.78 2.95
C ILE A 212 34.33 4.41 2.49
N THR A 213 35.33 3.91 3.21
CA THR A 213 36.01 2.64 2.97
C THR A 213 35.04 1.46 2.99
N MET A 214 35.16 0.54 2.03
CA MET A 214 34.46 -0.74 2.10
C MET A 214 35.02 -1.59 3.25
N THR A 215 34.19 -1.83 4.26
CA THR A 215 34.41 -2.86 5.28
C THR A 215 33.41 -3.99 5.01
N THR A 216 33.90 -5.19 4.72
CA THR A 216 33.05 -6.36 4.46
C THR A 216 32.37 -6.83 5.76
N GLY A 217 31.11 -6.44 5.94
CA GLY A 217 30.21 -6.96 6.97
C GLY A 217 29.21 -7.97 6.39
N SER A 218 28.56 -8.75 7.27
CA SER A 218 27.58 -9.79 6.89
C SER A 218 26.51 -9.29 5.91
N ALA A 219 26.08 -10.19 5.02
CA ALA A 219 24.89 -10.01 4.21
C ALA A 219 23.63 -10.06 5.08
N VAL A 220 23.32 -8.94 5.74
CA VAL A 220 21.93 -8.57 6.05
C VAL A 220 21.23 -8.40 4.71
N SER A 221 20.14 -9.12 4.48
CA SER A 221 19.37 -8.97 3.25
C SER A 221 18.85 -7.53 3.13
N ASP A 222 18.97 -6.95 1.94
CA ASP A 222 18.40 -5.62 1.62
C ASP A 222 16.87 -5.58 1.90
N GLU A 223 16.24 -6.76 1.87
CA GLU A 223 14.86 -7.02 2.29
C GLU A 223 14.62 -6.64 3.77
N ASP A 224 15.42 -7.16 4.72
CA ASP A 224 15.31 -6.88 6.17
C ASP A 224 15.59 -5.39 6.51
N LEU A 225 16.50 -4.76 5.76
CA LEU A 225 16.84 -3.35 5.93
C LEU A 225 15.62 -2.43 5.78
N GLY A 226 14.77 -2.68 4.78
CA GLY A 226 13.57 -1.86 4.53
C GLY A 226 12.40 -2.13 5.49
N LEU A 227 12.28 -3.34 6.04
CA LEU A 227 11.31 -3.60 7.12
C LEU A 227 11.75 -2.90 8.41
N THR A 228 13.05 -2.96 8.73
CA THR A 228 13.67 -2.22 9.82
C THR A 228 13.49 -0.70 9.66
N GLN A 229 13.68 -0.17 8.44
CA GLN A 229 13.42 1.24 8.11
C GLN A 229 11.95 1.63 8.33
N ALA A 230 10.99 0.79 7.93
CA ALA A 230 9.57 1.05 8.14
C ALA A 230 9.22 1.16 9.63
N VAL A 231 9.73 0.23 10.45
CA VAL A 231 9.59 0.25 11.91
C VAL A 231 10.21 1.51 12.52
N GLN A 232 11.45 1.87 12.12
CA GLN A 232 12.14 3.04 12.63
C GLN A 232 11.42 4.36 12.29
N GLN A 233 10.88 4.48 11.07
CA GLN A 233 10.11 5.64 10.65
C GLN A 233 8.76 5.74 11.40
N LEU A 234 8.07 4.62 11.65
CA LEU A 234 6.87 4.58 12.49
C LEU A 234 7.15 4.93 13.96
N GLU A 235 8.28 4.48 14.51
CA GLU A 235 8.72 4.84 15.87
C GLU A 235 9.02 6.34 15.97
N ALA A 236 9.64 6.94 14.95
CA ALA A 236 9.85 8.39 14.88
C ALA A 236 8.54 9.20 14.73
N MET A 237 7.51 8.64 14.08
CA MET A 237 6.16 9.22 14.02
C MET A 237 5.38 9.09 15.34
N SER A 238 5.69 8.08 16.17
CA SER A 238 4.94 7.78 17.41
C SER A 238 4.84 8.96 18.38
N VAL A 239 5.87 9.82 18.40
CA VAL A 239 5.96 11.04 19.23
C VAL A 239 4.88 12.07 18.87
N GLY A 240 4.31 12.00 17.67
CA GLY A 240 3.17 12.83 17.22
C GLY A 240 1.86 12.04 17.03
N HIS A 241 1.91 10.71 16.88
CA HIS A 241 0.74 9.90 16.51
C HIS A 241 0.78 8.53 17.22
N PRO A 242 -0.03 8.28 18.28
CA PRO A 242 0.10 7.08 19.10
C PRO A 242 -0.18 5.76 18.35
N ALA A 243 -1.04 5.79 17.32
CA ALA A 243 -1.27 4.61 16.48
C ALA A 243 -0.04 4.23 15.61
N ALA A 244 0.93 5.13 15.41
CA ALA A 244 2.19 4.80 14.73
C ALA A 244 3.07 3.89 15.61
N ALA A 245 3.03 4.04 16.94
CA ALA A 245 3.68 3.08 17.84
C ALA A 245 3.04 1.69 17.69
N GLN A 246 1.70 1.61 17.72
CA GLN A 246 0.97 0.36 17.58
C GLN A 246 1.28 -0.34 16.25
N ALA A 247 1.32 0.40 15.14
CA ALA A 247 1.76 -0.10 13.84
C ALA A 247 3.19 -0.65 13.87
N GLY A 248 4.14 0.08 14.49
CA GLY A 248 5.53 -0.37 14.63
C GLY A 248 5.69 -1.64 15.48
N TRP A 249 4.91 -1.79 16.55
CA TRP A 249 4.84 -3.04 17.32
C TRP A 249 4.31 -4.20 16.48
N VAL A 250 3.19 -4.01 15.79
CA VAL A 250 2.58 -5.07 14.95
C VAL A 250 3.52 -5.53 13.83
N LEU A 251 4.34 -4.65 13.24
CA LEU A 251 5.34 -5.06 12.25
C LEU A 251 6.52 -5.85 12.87
N ARG A 252 6.99 -5.47 14.07
CA ARG A 252 8.09 -6.19 14.75
C ARG A 252 7.68 -7.60 15.20
N ASP A 253 6.46 -7.74 15.72
CA ASP A 253 5.97 -9.00 16.29
C ASP A 253 5.20 -9.88 15.26
N PHE A 254 5.16 -9.48 13.98
CA PHE A 254 4.40 -10.19 12.96
C PHE A 254 4.96 -11.59 12.70
N LYS A 255 4.10 -12.60 12.83
CA LYS A 255 4.41 -13.98 12.42
C LYS A 255 3.47 -14.39 11.30
N ALA A 256 4.03 -14.59 10.11
CA ALA A 256 3.32 -15.20 9.00
C ALA A 256 2.77 -16.56 9.46
N HIS A 257 1.46 -16.75 9.32
CA HIS A 257 0.81 -17.99 9.70
C HIS A 257 1.08 -19.02 8.62
N GLN A 258 2.16 -19.79 8.79
CA GLN A 258 2.43 -20.96 7.95
C GLN A 258 1.27 -21.96 8.14
N PRO A 259 0.58 -22.37 7.06
CA PRO A 259 -0.56 -23.28 7.19
C PRO A 259 -0.07 -24.67 7.59
N ASP A 260 -0.55 -25.16 8.74
CA ASP A 260 -0.31 -26.53 9.19
C ASP A 260 -0.83 -27.53 8.13
N SER A 261 0.08 -28.20 7.43
CA SER A 261 -0.27 -29.25 6.47
C SER A 261 -0.93 -30.44 7.18
N ARG A 262 -2.20 -30.71 6.82
CA ARG A 262 -3.02 -31.83 7.28
C ARG A 262 -3.62 -32.60 6.11
#